data_AF-A0A935KV85-F1
#
_entry.id   AF-A0A935KV85-F1
#
_cell.length_a   1.000
_cell.length_b   1.000
_cell.length_c   1.000
_cell.angle_alpha   90.00
_cell.angle_beta   90.00
_cell.angle_gamma   90.00
#
_symmetry.space_group_name_H-M   'P 1'
#
loop_
_entity.id
_entity.type
_entity.pdbx_description
1 polymer ?
#
loop_
_entity_poly.entity_id
_entity_poly.type
_entity_poly.pdbx_seq_one_letter_code
_entity_poly.pdbx_strand_id
1 'polypeptide(L)'
;MNLEWMKRYHGSYSGGSNGANAIDVDDSGNVYVTGSSQISSSRFNYVTIKYNKFGDSIWTSKYGNDYNISYDLVVDDSGNVFVAGAANNQI
;
A
#
# COMPACT_ATOMS: atom_id res chain seq x y z
N MET A 1 -11.43 24.68 -0.89
CA MET A 1 -10.90 23.31 -0.72
C MET A 1 -9.89 23.37 0.41
N ASN A 2 -10.08 22.59 1.48
CA ASN A 2 -9.09 22.48 2.56
C ASN A 2 -8.35 21.15 2.41
N LEU A 3 -7.02 21.17 2.35
CA LEU A 3 -6.20 19.96 2.34
C LEU A 3 -5.80 19.66 3.78
N GLU A 4 -6.34 18.58 4.36
CA GLU A 4 -6.02 18.21 5.74
C GLU A 4 -4.61 17.63 5.87
N TRP A 5 -4.22 16.71 4.97
CA TRP A 5 -2.88 16.14 4.95
C TRP A 5 -2.50 15.55 3.59
N MET A 6 -1.20 15.37 3.37
CA MET A 6 -0.62 14.66 2.23
C MET A 6 0.49 13.73 2.71
N LYS A 7 0.51 12.48 2.22
CA LYS A 7 1.57 11.51 2.50
C LYS A 7 2.22 11.01 1.23
N ARG A 8 3.53 10.79 1.31
CA ARG A 8 4.33 10.15 0.28
C ARG A 8 5.03 8.95 0.91
N TYR A 9 4.99 7.82 0.23
CA TYR A 9 5.74 6.66 0.62
C TYR A 9 7.03 6.59 -0.21
N HIS A 10 8.16 6.41 0.48
CA HIS A 10 9.47 6.24 -0.13
C HIS A 10 9.92 4.79 0.04
N GLY A 11 9.96 4.07 -1.08
CA GLY A 11 10.49 2.70 -1.13
C GLY A 11 11.98 2.64 -0.80
N SER A 12 12.48 1.42 -0.61
CA SER A 12 13.90 1.18 -0.25
C SER A 12 14.86 1.28 -1.44
N TYR A 13 14.37 1.19 -2.68
CA TYR A 13 15.21 1.29 -3.87
C TYR A 13 15.38 2.76 -4.28
N SER A 14 16.63 3.24 -4.23
CA SER A 14 16.96 4.62 -4.62
C SER A 14 16.64 4.87 -6.09
N GLY A 15 15.89 5.92 -6.38
CA GLY A 15 15.38 6.21 -7.72
C GLY A 15 14.27 5.26 -8.20
N GLY A 16 13.79 4.36 -7.33
CA GLY A 16 12.76 3.39 -7.65
C GLY A 16 11.37 3.99 -7.78
N SER A 17 10.54 3.38 -8.63
CA SER A 17 9.14 3.72 -8.79
C SER A 17 8.30 3.16 -7.64
N ASN A 18 7.42 4.00 -7.09
CA ASN A 18 6.44 3.60 -6.09
C ASN A 18 5.09 4.20 -6.50
N GLY A 19 4.04 3.38 -6.53
CA GLY A 19 2.71 3.81 -6.96
C GLY A 19 1.66 3.30 -6.00
N ALA A 20 0.68 4.14 -5.67
CA ALA A 20 -0.54 3.71 -5.00
C ALA A 20 -1.51 3.14 -6.05
N ASN A 21 -2.12 2.00 -5.74
CA ASN A 21 -3.01 1.28 -6.65
C ASN A 21 -4.46 1.32 -6.18
N ALA A 22 -4.70 1.21 -4.87
CA ALA A 22 -6.04 1.28 -4.29
C ALA A 22 -6.03 1.90 -2.89
N ILE A 23 -7.19 2.41 -2.48
CA ILE A 23 -7.44 3.06 -1.19
C ILE A 23 -8.83 2.70 -0.69
N ASP A 24 -8.96 2.50 0.63
CA ASP A 24 -10.24 2.28 1.30
C ASP A 24 -10.23 2.93 2.70
N VAL A 25 -11.42 3.10 3.30
CA VAL A 25 -11.61 3.78 4.58
C VAL A 25 -12.55 2.97 5.47
N ASP A 26 -12.15 2.75 6.74
CA ASP A 26 -13.03 2.11 7.72
C ASP A 26 -13.98 3.11 8.40
N ASP A 27 -14.97 2.60 9.15
CA ASP A 27 -15.95 3.42 9.88
C ASP A 27 -15.34 4.36 10.94
N SER A 28 -14.11 4.08 11.37
CA SER A 28 -13.36 4.96 12.29
C SER A 28 -12.62 6.10 11.57
N GLY A 29 -12.69 6.13 10.24
CA GLY A 29 -11.99 7.08 9.38
C GLY A 29 -10.51 6.77 9.20
N ASN A 30 -10.05 5.55 9.52
CA ASN A 30 -8.69 5.15 9.17
C ASN A 30 -8.62 4.88 7.67
N VAL A 31 -7.53 5.32 7.07
CA VAL A 31 -7.30 5.22 5.62
C VAL A 31 -6.29 4.12 5.36
N TYR A 32 -6.59 3.24 4.42
CA TYR A 32 -5.75 2.12 4.03
C TYR A 32 -5.36 2.30 2.58
N VAL A 33 -4.07 2.32 2.29
CA VAL A 33 -3.56 2.47 0.93
C VAL A 33 -2.71 1.26 0.60
N THR A 34 -2.98 0.59 -0.51
CA THR A 34 -2.08 -0.42 -1.07
C THR A 34 -1.44 0.06 -2.37
N GLY A 35 -0.26 -0.45 -2.65
CA GLY A 35 0.46 -0.14 -3.87
C GLY A 35 1.68 -1.00 -4.10
N SER A 36 2.36 -0.74 -5.21
CA SER A 36 3.62 -1.39 -5.56
C SER A 36 4.81 -0.51 -5.22
N SER A 37 5.83 -1.11 -4.61
CA SER A 37 7.11 -0.46 -4.31
C SER A 37 8.25 -1.22 -4.97
N GLN A 38 9.04 -0.51 -5.79
CA GLN A 38 10.22 -1.09 -6.40
C GLN A 38 11.27 -1.39 -5.33
N ILE A 39 11.81 -2.60 -5.38
CA ILE A 39 12.85 -3.09 -4.45
C ILE A 39 14.18 -3.34 -5.16
N SER A 40 14.17 -3.49 -6.49
CA SER A 40 15.36 -3.52 -7.35
C SER A 40 14.99 -3.22 -8.81
N SER A 41 15.95 -3.27 -9.74
CA SER A 41 15.79 -2.86 -11.15
C SER A 41 14.54 -3.42 -11.85
N SER A 42 14.11 -4.65 -11.54
CA SER A 42 12.93 -5.28 -12.16
C SER A 42 11.90 -5.82 -11.16
N ARG A 43 12.10 -5.62 -9.85
CA ARG A 43 11.31 -6.29 -8.81
C ARG A 43 10.49 -5.30 -7.99
N PHE A 44 9.25 -5.69 -7.70
CA PHE A 44 8.28 -4.94 -6.90
C PHE A 44 7.69 -5.82 -5.80
N ASN A 45 7.39 -5.22 -4.66
CA ASN A 45 6.59 -5.79 -3.58
C ASN A 45 5.30 -4.99 -3.39
N TYR A 46 4.29 -5.63 -2.78
CA TYR A 46 3.15 -4.92 -2.22
C TYR A 46 3.59 -4.13 -1.00
N VAL A 47 3.02 -2.94 -0.86
CA VAL A 47 3.07 -2.16 0.37
C VAL A 47 1.65 -1.74 0.69
N THR A 48 1.20 -2.06 1.89
CA THR A 48 -0.06 -1.57 2.44
C THR A 48 0.24 -0.73 3.67
N ILE A 49 -0.36 0.45 3.75
CA ILE A 49 -0.16 1.40 4.85
C ILE A 49 -1.53 1.76 5.42
N LYS A 50 -1.65 1.71 6.75
CA LYS A 50 -2.80 2.26 7.47
C LYS A 50 -2.41 3.61 8.07
N TYR A 51 -3.22 4.63 7.79
CA TYR A 51 -3.18 5.93 8.43
C TYR A 51 -4.39 6.12 9.34
N ASN A 52 -4.24 6.83 10.45
CA ASN A 52 -5.40 7.31 11.20
C ASN A 52 -6.09 8.47 10.43
N LYS A 53 -7.27 8.90 10.89
CA LYS A 53 -8.03 10.01 10.27
C LYS A 53 -7.28 11.36 10.23
N PHE A 54 -6.25 11.52 11.05
CA PHE A 54 -5.39 12.72 11.09
C PHE A 54 -4.16 12.60 10.18
N GLY A 55 -4.00 11.45 9.51
CA GLY A 55 -2.90 11.17 8.59
C GLY A 55 -1.67 10.54 9.25
N ASP A 56 -1.67 10.19 10.54
CA ASP A 56 -0.51 9.51 11.14
C ASP A 56 -0.45 8.06 10.70
N SER A 57 0.75 7.57 10.36
CA SER A 57 0.93 6.15 10.02
C SER A 57 0.74 5.30 11.26
N ILE A 58 -0.24 4.39 11.24
CA ILE A 58 -0.45 3.39 12.28
C ILE A 58 0.47 2.20 12.03
N TRP A 59 0.49 1.68 10.80
CA TRP A 59 1.38 0.58 10.42
C TRP A 59 1.69 0.58 8.92
N THR A 60 2.79 -0.07 8.56
CA THR A 60 3.16 -0.40 7.19
C THR A 60 3.43 -1.90 7.10
N SER A 61 2.76 -2.58 6.17
CA SER A 61 2.98 -3.98 5.85
C SER A 61 3.56 -4.09 4.45
N LYS A 62 4.60 -4.89 4.29
CA LYS A 62 5.22 -5.19 2.99
C LYS A 62 5.07 -6.67 2.72
N TYR A 63 4.55 -7.02 1.55
CA TYR A 63 4.33 -8.40 1.17
C TYR A 63 4.86 -8.65 -0.24
N GLY A 64 5.75 -9.64 -0.37
CA GLY A 64 6.11 -10.16 -1.67
C GLY A 64 7.42 -10.93 -1.72
N ASN A 65 7.50 -11.77 -2.74
CA ASN A 65 8.61 -12.65 -3.12
C ASN A 65 9.08 -12.31 -4.54
N ASP A 66 9.01 -11.02 -4.90
CA ASP A 66 9.45 -10.44 -6.16
C ASP A 66 8.47 -10.59 -7.32
N TYR A 67 8.25 -9.48 -8.03
CA TYR A 67 7.31 -9.35 -9.16
C TYR A 67 5.83 -9.33 -8.77
N ASN A 68 5.52 -8.61 -7.69
CA ASN A 68 4.17 -8.52 -7.16
C ASN A 68 3.58 -7.14 -7.47
N ILE A 69 2.46 -7.09 -8.21
CA ILE A 69 1.65 -5.89 -8.46
C ILE A 69 0.29 -5.98 -7.74
N SER A 70 -0.04 -5.01 -6.88
CA SER A 70 -1.37 -4.95 -6.26
C SER A 70 -2.34 -4.23 -7.19
N TYR A 71 -3.59 -4.67 -7.19
CA TYR A 71 -4.66 -4.08 -8.00
C TYR A 71 -5.72 -3.45 -7.14
N ASP A 72 -6.10 -4.10 -6.03
CA ASP A 72 -7.24 -3.68 -5.23
C ASP A 72 -7.05 -4.00 -3.75
N LEU A 73 -7.81 -3.29 -2.91
CA LEU A 73 -7.89 -3.49 -1.46
C LEU A 73 -9.32 -3.25 -0.98
N VAL A 74 -9.78 -4.11 -0.08
CA VAL A 74 -11.02 -3.90 0.68
C VAL A 74 -10.77 -4.08 2.17
N VAL A 75 -11.50 -3.31 2.98
CA VAL A 75 -11.49 -3.39 4.43
C VAL A 75 -12.87 -3.81 4.93
N ASP A 76 -12.92 -4.79 5.84
CA ASP A 76 -14.19 -5.17 6.47
C ASP A 76 -14.47 -4.32 7.73
N ASP A 77 -15.69 -4.44 8.27
CA ASP A 77 -16.14 -3.69 9.46
C ASP A 77 -15.30 -4.00 10.72
N SER A 78 -14.55 -5.11 10.73
CA SER A 78 -13.63 -5.47 11.81
C SER A 78 -12.22 -4.88 11.62
N GLY A 79 -11.98 -4.19 10.50
CA GLY A 79 -10.68 -3.61 10.14
C GLY A 79 -9.70 -4.61 9.54
N ASN A 80 -10.17 -5.79 9.11
CA ASN A 80 -9.34 -6.72 8.37
C ASN A 80 -9.14 -6.20 6.95
N VAL A 81 -7.92 -6.35 6.44
CA VAL A 81 -7.52 -5.82 5.14
C VAL A 81 -7.24 -6.96 4.17
N PHE A 82 -7.95 -6.96 3.05
CA PHE A 82 -7.76 -7.94 1.98
C PHE A 82 -7.17 -7.23 0.77
N VAL A 83 -6.04 -7.74 0.26
CA VAL A 83 -5.35 -7.16 -0.91
C VAL A 83 -5.35 -8.19 -2.03
N ALA A 84 -5.79 -7.77 -3.21
CA ALA A 84 -5.75 -8.57 -4.42
C ALA A 84 -4.70 -8.04 -5.40
N GLY A 85 -3.98 -8.94 -6.05
CA GLY A 85 -2.89 -8.60 -6.96
C GLY A 85 -2.38 -9.79 -7.75
N ALA A 86 -1.45 -9.53 -8.67
CA ALA A 86 -0.68 -10.55 -9.35
C ALA A 86 0.67 -10.77 -8.65
N ALA A 87 1.09 -12.02 -8.58
CA ALA A 87 2.44 -12.42 -8.15
C ALA A 87 3.01 -13.38 -9.20
N ASN A 88 4.17 -13.06 -9.77
CA ASN A 88 4.87 -14.02 -10.62
C ASN A 88 5.72 -14.92 -9.74
N ASN A 89 5.24 -16.14 -9.49
CA ASN A 89 6.09 -17.19 -8.96
C ASN A 89 7.07 -17.62 -10.06
N GLN A 90 8.23 -16.97 -10.17
CA GLN A 90 9.32 -17.57 -10.94
C GLN A 90 9.74 -18.84 -10.19
N ILE A 91 9.45 -19.98 -10.82
CA ILE A 91 9.93 -21.32 -10.45
C ILE A 91 11.34 -21.50 -10.98
#